data_AF-A0A074LG56-F1
#
_entry.id   AF-A0A074LG56-F1
#
_cell.length_a   1.000
_cell.length_b   1.000
_cell.length_c   1.000
_cell.angle_alpha   90.00
_cell.angle_beta   90.00
_cell.angle_gamma   90.00
#
_symmetry.space_group_name_H-M   'P 1'
#
loop_
_entity.id
_entity.type
_entity.pdbx_description
1 polymer ?
#
loop_
_entity_poly.entity_id
_entity_poly.type
_entity_poly.pdbx_seq_one_letter_code
_entity_poly.pdbx_strand_id
1 'polypeptide(L)'
;MAYWLVAFDSTHHALRAEAELEGAGLEIDIRPTPKSVTAGCALAIDFEPDDFDAVRAIIEDREIVVRGYFKPQGEGYELLQA
;
A
#
# COMPACT_ATOMS: atom_id res chain seq x y z
N MET A 1 4.03 15.83 -6.69
CA MET A 1 4.30 14.80 -5.67
C MET A 1 3.73 13.50 -6.20
N ALA A 2 4.54 12.44 -6.28
CA ALA A 2 4.14 11.14 -6.81
C ALA A 2 4.07 10.16 -5.66
N TYR A 3 2.89 9.62 -5.37
CA TYR A 3 2.64 8.70 -4.26
C TYR A 3 2.54 7.28 -4.80
N TRP A 4 3.11 6.30 -4.13
CA TRP A 4 2.92 4.90 -4.49
C TRP A 4 1.77 4.33 -3.68
N LEU A 5 1.15 3.28 -4.21
CA LEU A 5 0.11 2.57 -3.49
C LEU A 5 0.54 1.14 -3.22
N VAL A 6 0.13 0.61 -2.09
CA VAL A 6 0.17 -0.83 -1.81
C VAL A 6 -1.27 -1.30 -1.68
N ALA A 7 -1.65 -2.30 -2.47
CA ALA A 7 -2.97 -2.89 -2.37
C ALA A 7 -2.92 -4.12 -1.47
N PHE A 8 -3.96 -4.32 -0.68
CA PHE A 8 -4.11 -5.48 0.19
C PHE A 8 -5.23 -6.38 -0.34
N ASP A 9 -5.19 -7.66 -0.01
CA ASP A 9 -6.28 -8.60 -0.33
C ASP A 9 -7.28 -8.74 0.84
N SER A 10 -6.94 -8.21 2.02
CA SER A 10 -7.78 -8.21 3.22
C SER A 10 -7.74 -6.87 3.95
N THR A 11 -8.91 -6.40 4.40
CA THR A 11 -9.04 -5.20 5.24
C THR A 11 -8.24 -5.31 6.54
N HIS A 12 -8.12 -6.51 7.11
CA HIS A 12 -7.33 -6.73 8.33
C HIS A 12 -5.83 -6.50 8.09
N HIS A 13 -5.32 -6.90 6.92
CA HIS A 13 -3.92 -6.66 6.56
C HIS A 13 -3.66 -5.18 6.32
N ALA A 14 -4.59 -4.47 5.70
CA ALA A 14 -4.47 -3.03 5.48
C ALA A 14 -4.49 -2.22 6.79
N LEU A 15 -5.47 -2.45 7.66
CA LEU A 15 -5.55 -1.75 8.96
C LEU A 15 -4.34 -2.08 9.85
N ARG A 16 -3.83 -3.30 9.78
CA ARG A 16 -2.62 -3.67 10.52
C ARG A 16 -1.39 -2.95 9.94
N ALA A 17 -1.24 -2.94 8.61
CA ALA A 17 -0.14 -2.23 7.97
C ALA A 17 -0.20 -0.75 8.32
N GLU A 18 -1.37 -0.12 8.24
CA GLU A 18 -1.58 1.26 8.64
C GLU A 18 -1.04 1.52 10.06
N ALA A 19 -1.53 0.79 11.06
CA ALA A 19 -1.12 0.97 12.45
C ALA A 19 0.41 0.79 12.66
N GLU A 20 1.04 -0.12 11.92
CA GLU A 20 2.48 -0.37 12.01
C GLU A 20 3.30 0.73 11.31
N LEU A 21 2.83 1.21 10.17
CA LEU A 21 3.46 2.27 9.38
C LEU A 21 3.32 3.63 10.06
N GLU A 22 2.11 3.97 10.55
CA GLU A 22 1.87 5.16 11.38
C GLU A 22 2.68 5.09 12.69
N GLY A 23 2.76 3.91 13.31
CA GLY A 23 3.57 3.68 14.50
C GLY A 23 5.08 3.89 14.27
N ALA A 24 5.55 3.67 13.03
CA ALA A 24 6.91 3.96 12.61
C ALA A 24 7.14 5.44 12.26
N GLY A 25 6.10 6.27 12.26
CA GLY A 25 6.16 7.70 11.92
C GLY A 25 6.19 7.98 10.41
N LEU A 26 5.73 7.04 9.58
CA LEU A 26 5.64 7.20 8.13
C LEU A 26 4.37 7.98 7.76
N GLU A 27 4.48 8.86 6.76
CA GLU A 27 3.33 9.59 6.21
C GLU A 27 2.59 8.69 5.21
N ILE A 28 1.50 8.07 5.68
CA ILE A 28 0.69 7.14 4.89
C ILE A 28 -0.80 7.51 4.94
N ASP A 29 -1.55 7.20 3.88
CA ASP A 29 -2.99 7.46 3.80
C ASP A 29 -3.73 6.20 3.34
N ILE A 30 -4.78 5.79 4.06
CA ILE A 30 -5.57 4.62 3.70
C ILE A 30 -6.78 5.03 2.85
N ARG A 31 -6.92 4.41 1.69
CA ARG A 31 -8.01 4.69 0.75
C ARG A 31 -8.69 3.42 0.26
N PRO A 32 -9.98 3.50 -0.10
CA PRO A 32 -10.64 2.42 -0.81
C PRO A 32 -9.94 2.19 -2.16
N THR A 33 -9.65 0.93 -2.47
CA THR A 33 -9.00 0.54 -3.72
C THR A 33 -9.84 1.04 -4.89
N PRO A 34 -9.30 1.89 -5.80
CA PRO A 34 -10.07 2.39 -6.92
C PRO A 34 -10.50 1.24 -7.82
N LYS A 35 -11.73 1.31 -8.35
CA LYS A 35 -12.35 0.26 -9.19
C LYS A 35 -11.50 -0.16 -10.39
N SER A 36 -10.56 0.68 -10.84
CA SER A 36 -9.62 0.38 -11.92
C SER A 36 -8.49 -0.59 -11.54
N VAL A 37 -8.25 -0.84 -10.25
CA VAL A 37 -7.19 -1.74 -9.76
C VAL A 37 -7.77 -3.15 -9.50
N THR A 38 -8.95 -3.26 -8.86
CA THR A 38 -9.63 -4.56 -8.60
C THR A 38 -11.13 -4.42 -8.26
N ALA A 39 -11.90 -5.49 -8.51
CA ALA A 39 -13.32 -5.63 -8.11
C ALA A 39 -13.52 -6.21 -6.67
N GLY A 40 -12.44 -6.39 -5.89
CA GLY A 40 -12.45 -6.96 -4.54
C GLY A 40 -12.20 -5.90 -3.45
N CYS A 41 -13.04 -5.90 -2.42
CA CYS A 41 -13.23 -4.84 -1.41
C CYS A 41 -12.20 -4.77 -0.27
N ALA A 42 -10.90 -4.89 -0.54
CA ALA A 42 -9.94 -4.70 0.54
C ALA A 42 -9.66 -3.19 0.72
N LEU A 43 -8.41 -2.77 0.73
CA LEU A 43 -8.01 -1.37 0.89
C LEU A 43 -6.67 -1.16 0.18
N ALA A 44 -6.30 0.09 -0.03
CA ALA A 44 -4.97 0.49 -0.46
C ALA A 44 -4.40 1.50 0.53
N ILE A 45 -3.08 1.51 0.68
CA ILE A 45 -2.37 2.55 1.41
C ILE A 45 -1.47 3.30 0.44
N ASP A 46 -1.61 4.62 0.42
CA ASP A 46 -0.73 5.54 -0.28
C ASP A 46 0.45 5.90 0.62
N PHE A 47 1.66 5.90 0.06
CA PHE A 47 2.89 6.23 0.78
C PHE A 47 3.89 6.90 -0.16
N GLU A 48 4.88 7.59 0.38
CA GLU A 48 5.93 8.21 -0.43
C GLU A 48 6.91 7.16 -0.97
N PRO A 49 7.39 7.30 -2.22
CA PRO A 49 8.35 6.37 -2.80
C PRO A 49 9.68 6.32 -2.05
N ASP A 50 10.06 7.41 -1.37
CA ASP A 50 11.24 7.45 -0.50
C ASP A 50 11.10 6.52 0.72
N ASP A 51 9.87 6.28 1.18
CA ASP A 51 9.56 5.39 2.30
C ASP A 51 9.37 3.93 1.87
N PHE A 52 9.49 3.61 0.58
CA PHE A 52 9.22 2.26 0.06
C PHE A 52 10.02 1.17 0.78
N ASP A 53 11.29 1.42 1.08
CA ASP A 53 12.16 0.44 1.75
C ASP A 53 11.69 0.18 3.20
N ALA A 54 11.30 1.24 3.91
CA ALA A 54 10.77 1.15 5.26
C ALA A 54 9.40 0.44 5.29
N VAL A 55 8.50 0.84 4.38
CA VAL A 55 7.16 0.24 4.21
C VAL A 55 7.31 -1.25 3.95
N ARG A 56 8.17 -1.62 3.01
CA ARG A 56 8.44 -3.01 2.66
C ARG A 56 9.00 -3.79 3.85
N ALA A 57 10.00 -3.25 4.54
CA ALA A 57 10.60 -3.92 5.70
C ALA A 57 9.59 -4.20 6.81
N ILE A 58 8.69 -3.25 7.09
CA ILE A 58 7.61 -3.41 8.09
C ILE A 58 6.61 -4.48 7.64
N ILE A 59 6.21 -4.47 6.36
CA ILE A 59 5.28 -5.44 5.81
C ILE A 59 5.87 -6.86 5.86
N GLU A 60 7.15 -7.02 5.53
CA GLU A 60 7.87 -8.30 5.62
C GLU A 60 8.07 -8.75 7.08
N ASP A 61 8.46 -7.86 8.00
CA ASP A 61 8.62 -8.15 9.44
C ASP A 61 7.31 -8.64 10.07
N ARG A 62 6.19 -8.04 9.66
CA ARG A 62 4.86 -8.32 10.22
C ARG A 62 4.11 -9.44 9.51
N GLU A 63 4.74 -10.06 8.51
CA GLU A 63 4.14 -11.10 7.66
C GLU A 63 2.80 -10.64 7.07
N ILE A 64 2.73 -9.36 6.68
CA ILE A 64 1.51 -8.76 6.14
C ILE A 64 1.43 -9.12 4.66
N VAL A 65 0.37 -9.84 4.28
CA VAL A 65 0.14 -10.21 2.89
C VAL A 65 -0.40 -9.01 2.14
N VAL A 66 0.42 -8.50 1.22
CA VAL A 66 0.03 -7.50 0.23
C VAL A 66 -0.31 -8.19 -1.08
N ARG A 67 -1.16 -7.54 -1.87
CA ARG A 67 -1.44 -7.95 -3.25
C ARG A 67 -0.33 -7.49 -4.20
N GLY A 68 0.28 -6.36 -3.86
CA GLY A 68 1.38 -5.78 -4.61
C GLY A 68 1.48 -4.27 -4.43
N TYR A 69 2.59 -3.74 -4.90
CA TYR A 69 2.95 -2.33 -4.91
C TYR A 69 2.74 -1.77 -6.30
N PHE A 70 2.14 -0.59 -6.38
CA PHE A 70 1.80 0.05 -7.62
C PHE A 70 2.29 1.50 -7.62
N LYS A 71 2.75 1.93 -8.79
CA LYS A 71 3.23 3.29 -9.04
C LYS A 71 2.25 4.01 -9.97
N PRO A 72 1.86 5.26 -9.68
CA PRO A 72 1.04 6.04 -10.59
C PRO A 72 1.82 6.31 -11.88
N GLN A 73 1.21 5.97 -13.01
CA GLN A 73 1.79 6.17 -14.34
C GLN A 73 0.72 6.78 -15.27
N GLY A 74 0.88 8.07 -15.59
CA GLY A 74 -0.10 8.81 -16.39
C GLY A 74 -1.48 8.83 -15.74
N GLU A 75 -2.46 8.20 -16.39
CA GLU A 75 -3.85 8.10 -15.92
C GLU A 75 -4.14 6.79 -15.16
N GLY A 76 -3.14 5.92 -14.98
CA GLY A 76 -3.28 4.60 -14.37
C GLY A 76 -2.23 4.29 -13.30
N TYR A 77 -2.11 3.01 -12.98
CA TYR A 77 -1.13 2.48 -12.03
C TYR A 77 -0.39 1.29 -12.65
N GLU A 78 0.94 1.29 -12.50
CA GLU A 78 1.84 0.23 -12.94
C GLU A 78 2.21 -0.65 -11.74
N LEU A 79 2.08 -1.98 -11.88
CA LEU A 79 2.51 -2.93 -10.85
C LEU A 79 4.04 -2.99 -10.81
N LEU A 80 4.62 -2.63 -9.67
CA LEU A 80 6.05 -2.73 -9.43
C LEU A 80 6.46 -4.12 -8.96
N GLN A 81 5.71 -4.68 -7.99
CA GLN A 81 6.01 -5.95 -7.36
C GLN A 81 4.72 -6.54 -6.75
N ALA A 82 4.55 -7.86 -6.84
CA ALA A 82 3.45 -8.61 -6.22
C ALA A 82 3.97 -9.47 -5.07
#